data_AF-A0A452QLG3-F1
#
_entry.id   AF-A0A452QLG3-F1
#
_cell.length_a   1.000
_cell.length_b   1.000
_cell.length_c   1.000
_cell.angle_alpha   90.00
_cell.angle_beta   90.00
_cell.angle_gamma   90.00
#
_symmetry.space_group_name_H-M   'P 1'
#
loop_
_entity.id
_entity.type
_entity.pdbx_description
1 polymer ?
#
loop_
_entity_poly.entity_id
_entity_poly.type
_entity_poly.pdbx_seq_one_letter_code
_entity_poly.pdbx_strand_id
1 'polypeptide(L)'
;MLCLELVLLGALLLGGDSAEAPQEHILFHIIQISSFANQSWTQHQGSGWLGDVQTHGWESESGTIIFLHTWSKGNFSDEELIDLELLFRVYFIGLTRETQEYASQLHFGCKFSPLH
;
A
#
# COMPACT_ATOMS: atom_id res chain seq x y z
N MET A 1 -30.87 33.70 23.15
CA MET A 1 -30.32 32.77 22.13
C MET A 1 -28.83 32.49 22.34
N LEU A 2 -27.99 33.51 22.58
CA LEU A 2 -26.54 33.35 22.81
C LEU A 2 -26.15 32.44 24.00
N CYS A 3 -26.91 32.49 25.11
CA CYS A 3 -26.59 31.68 26.30
C CYS A 3 -26.81 30.18 26.09
N LEU A 4 -27.76 29.79 25.23
CA LEU A 4 -28.03 28.37 24.96
C LEU A 4 -26.92 27.76 24.11
N GLU A 5 -26.37 28.53 23.16
CA GLU A 5 -25.23 28.12 22.34
C GLU A 5 -23.95 27.99 23.16
N LEU A 6 -23.71 28.89 24.13
CA LEU A 6 -22.58 28.80 25.05
C LEU A 6 -22.67 27.60 25.99
N VAL A 7 -23.88 27.22 26.40
CA VAL A 7 -24.12 26.01 27.22
C VAL A 7 -23.91 24.73 26.38
N LEU A 8 -24.31 24.73 25.11
CA LEU A 8 -24.05 23.63 24.17
C LEU A 8 -22.56 23.46 23.86
N LEU A 9 -21.83 24.56 23.63
CA LEU A 9 -20.38 24.56 23.48
C LEU A 9 -19.67 24.10 24.76
N GLY A 10 -20.12 24.56 25.93
CA GLY A 10 -19.60 24.10 27.22
C GLY A 10 -19.83 22.61 27.44
N ALA A 11 -21.00 22.08 27.09
CA ALA A 11 -21.30 20.66 27.18
C ALA A 11 -20.47 19.80 26.20
N LEU A 12 -20.20 20.31 24.99
CA LEU A 12 -19.33 19.64 24.02
C LEU A 12 -17.85 19.66 24.44
N LEU A 13 -17.39 20.73 25.11
CA LEU A 13 -15.99 20.91 25.51
C LEU A 13 -15.65 20.30 26.89
N LEU A 14 -16.63 20.23 27.82
CA LEU A 14 -16.44 19.71 29.19
C LEU A 14 -17.20 18.41 29.49
N GLY A 15 -18.10 17.97 28.60
CA GLY A 15 -18.83 16.70 28.74
C GLY A 15 -18.09 15.47 28.20
N GLY A 16 -16.83 15.63 27.79
CA GLY A 16 -15.93 14.52 27.52
C GLY A 16 -15.29 14.05 28.81
N ASP A 17 -16.06 13.39 29.66
CA ASP A 17 -15.51 12.54 30.71
C ASP A 17 -14.55 11.56 30.00
N SER A 18 -13.28 11.56 30.41
CA SER A 18 -12.18 10.86 29.74
C SER A 18 -12.33 9.34 29.81
N ALA A 19 -13.31 8.78 29.10
CA ALA A 19 -13.11 7.51 28.46
C ALA A 19 -12.15 7.81 27.31
N GLU A 20 -10.86 7.51 27.51
CA GLU A 20 -9.95 7.32 26.38
C GLU A 20 -10.64 6.32 25.44
N ALA A 21 -11.31 6.83 24.40
CA ALA A 21 -11.70 6.02 23.28
C ALA A 21 -10.43 5.27 22.86
N PRO A 22 -10.47 3.94 22.65
CA PRO A 22 -9.30 3.21 22.24
C PRO A 22 -8.68 3.96 21.08
N GLN A 23 -7.46 4.46 21.27
CA GLN A 23 -6.75 5.15 20.21
C GLN A 23 -6.46 4.09 19.16
N GLU A 24 -7.36 3.99 18.19
CA GLU A 24 -7.26 2.99 17.14
C GLU A 24 -6.02 3.36 16.35
N HIS A 25 -4.96 2.58 16.55
CA HIS A 25 -3.68 2.83 15.88
C HIS A 25 -3.93 2.72 14.39
N ILE A 26 -3.88 3.85 13.70
CA ILE A 26 -3.97 3.87 12.24
C ILE A 26 -2.69 3.21 11.72
N LEU A 27 -2.83 1.98 11.23
CA LEU A 27 -1.73 1.21 10.67
C LEU A 27 -1.64 1.46 9.17
N PHE A 28 -0.43 1.76 8.70
CA PHE A 28 -0.12 1.73 7.29
C PHE A 28 0.43 0.34 6.93
N HIS A 29 -0.19 -0.33 5.96
CA HIS A 29 0.27 -1.62 5.48
C HIS A 29 0.39 -1.64 3.96
N ILE A 30 1.35 -2.42 3.46
CA ILE A 30 1.62 -2.59 2.04
C ILE A 30 1.34 -4.04 1.67
N ILE A 31 0.61 -4.25 0.58
CA ILE A 31 0.31 -5.56 0.02
C ILE A 31 1.00 -5.63 -1.35
N GLN A 32 1.78 -6.70 -1.54
CA GLN A 32 2.39 -7.04 -2.82
C GLN A 32 1.82 -8.38 -3.30
N ILE A 33 1.49 -8.45 -4.59
CA ILE A 33 1.10 -9.68 -5.28
C ILE A 33 2.08 -9.89 -6.42
N SER A 34 2.74 -11.04 -6.46
CA SER A 34 3.65 -11.40 -7.57
C SER A 34 3.12 -12.63 -8.28
N SER A 35 2.86 -12.50 -9.57
CA SER A 35 2.32 -13.56 -10.42
C SER A 35 3.37 -14.01 -11.42
N PHE A 36 3.60 -15.32 -11.48
CA PHE A 36 4.59 -15.95 -12.36
C PHE A 36 3.87 -16.96 -13.25
N ALA A 37 3.50 -16.54 -14.46
CA ALA A 37 2.81 -17.43 -15.39
C ALA A 37 3.79 -18.42 -16.06
N ASN A 38 5.00 -17.94 -16.37
CA ASN A 38 6.09 -18.72 -16.94
C ASN A 38 7.44 -17.99 -16.71
N GLN A 39 8.53 -18.53 -17.25
CA GLN A 39 9.87 -17.93 -17.10
C GLN A 39 10.01 -16.53 -17.75
N SER A 40 9.18 -16.21 -18.74
CA SER A 40 9.25 -14.94 -19.49
C SER A 40 8.19 -13.91 -19.09
N TRP A 41 7.19 -14.31 -18.31
CA TRP A 41 6.09 -13.43 -17.92
C TRP A 41 5.91 -13.42 -16.40
N THR A 42 6.19 -12.25 -15.82
CA THR A 42 5.99 -11.95 -14.41
C THR A 42 5.29 -10.61 -14.27
N GLN A 43 4.46 -10.50 -13.23
CA GLN A 43 3.76 -9.25 -12.91
C GLN A 43 3.81 -9.01 -11.40
N HIS A 44 4.14 -7.78 -11.00
CA HIS A 44 4.16 -7.34 -9.61
C HIS A 44 3.13 -6.26 -9.40
N GLN A 45 2.08 -6.58 -8.66
CA GLN A 45 1.08 -5.61 -8.24
C GLN A 45 1.36 -5.20 -6.80
N GLY A 46 1.06 -3.95 -6.47
CA GLY A 46 1.29 -3.38 -5.16
C GLY A 46 0.16 -2.43 -4.77
N SER A 47 -0.17 -2.42 -3.48
CA SER A 47 -1.11 -1.46 -2.91
C SER A 47 -0.69 -1.05 -1.50
N GLY A 48 -0.91 0.21 -1.15
CA GLY A 48 -0.68 0.74 0.19
C GLY A 48 -2.01 1.15 0.81
N TRP A 49 -2.19 0.84 2.08
CA TRP A 49 -3.45 0.97 2.80
C TRP A 49 -3.21 1.65 4.14
N LEU A 50 -4.10 2.59 4.49
CA LEU A 50 -4.13 3.27 5.77
C LEU A 50 -5.42 2.88 6.49
N GLY A 51 -5.34 1.97 7.45
CA GLY A 51 -6.52 1.25 7.93
C GLY A 51 -7.21 0.53 6.76
N ASP A 52 -8.52 0.73 6.60
CA ASP A 52 -9.33 0.11 5.53
C ASP A 52 -9.32 0.91 4.21
N VAL A 53 -8.57 2.01 4.12
CA VAL A 53 -8.55 2.88 2.95
C VAL A 53 -7.31 2.62 2.11
N GLN A 54 -7.49 2.19 0.87
CA GLN A 54 -6.39 2.10 -0.10
C GLN A 54 -5.94 3.51 -0.50
N THR A 55 -4.67 3.81 -0.30
CA THR A 55 -4.07 5.12 -0.56
C THR A 55 -3.11 5.10 -1.74
N HIS A 56 -2.47 3.95 -1.98
CA HIS A 56 -1.47 3.80 -3.02
C HIS A 56 -1.77 2.59 -3.91
N GLY A 57 -1.42 2.73 -5.19
CA GLY A 57 -1.25 1.64 -6.15
C GLY A 57 0.18 1.61 -6.68
N TRP A 58 0.51 0.53 -7.36
CA TRP A 58 1.77 0.39 -8.10
C TRP A 58 1.49 0.16 -9.57
N GLU A 59 1.97 1.05 -10.43
CA GLU A 59 1.94 0.84 -11.88
C GLU A 59 3.13 -0.01 -12.28
N SER A 60 2.85 -1.22 -12.75
CA SER A 60 3.88 -2.24 -13.00
C SER A 60 4.72 -1.90 -14.22
N GLU A 61 4.09 -1.33 -15.26
CA GLU A 61 4.77 -1.07 -16.53
C GLU A 61 5.72 0.13 -16.41
N SER A 62 5.23 1.23 -15.86
CA SER A 62 6.05 2.41 -15.64
C SER A 62 6.95 2.24 -14.44
N GLY A 63 6.63 1.40 -13.45
CA GLY A 63 7.33 1.18 -12.19
C GLY A 63 7.20 2.36 -11.21
N THR A 64 6.03 2.98 -11.19
CA THR A 64 5.77 4.21 -10.42
C THR A 64 4.64 4.01 -9.41
N ILE A 65 4.67 4.82 -8.36
CA ILE A 65 3.60 4.85 -7.35
C ILE A 65 2.41 5.63 -7.91
N ILE A 66 1.21 5.08 -7.75
CA ILE A 66 -0.05 5.77 -8.04
C ILE A 66 -0.62 6.26 -6.72
N PHE A 67 -0.85 7.58 -6.59
CA PHE A 67 -1.56 8.16 -5.45
C PHE A 67 -3.07 8.19 -5.73
N LEU A 68 -3.86 7.48 -4.91
CA LEU A 68 -5.31 7.38 -5.10
C LEU A 68 -6.08 8.55 -4.48
N HIS A 69 -5.47 9.23 -3.49
CA HIS A 69 -6.01 10.43 -2.89
C HIS A 69 -4.99 11.57 -2.91
N THR A 70 -5.49 12.81 -2.90
CA THR A 70 -4.65 14.03 -2.92
C THR A 70 -3.70 14.15 -1.73
N TRP A 71 -4.02 13.48 -0.62
CA TRP A 71 -3.22 13.45 0.61
C TRP A 71 -2.32 12.20 0.69
N SER A 72 -2.43 11.24 -0.23
CA SER A 72 -1.70 9.96 -0.15
C SER A 72 -0.18 10.13 -0.24
N LYS A 73 0.29 11.12 -1.01
CA LYS A 73 1.71 11.51 -1.03
C LYS A 73 2.26 11.91 0.34
N GLY A 74 1.41 12.35 1.26
CA GLY A 74 1.82 12.79 2.59
C GLY A 74 2.84 13.92 2.51
N ASN A 75 3.92 13.78 3.29
CA ASN A 75 4.98 14.78 3.38
C ASN A 75 6.26 14.38 2.65
N PHE A 76 6.20 13.38 1.76
CA PHE A 76 7.35 12.98 0.96
C PHE A 76 7.70 14.07 -0.07
N SER A 77 8.97 14.37 -0.21
CA SER A 77 9.52 15.13 -1.34
C SER A 77 9.45 14.31 -2.63
N ASP A 78 9.58 14.98 -3.79
CA ASP A 78 9.60 14.27 -5.06
C ASP A 78 10.86 13.40 -5.21
N GLU A 79 11.99 13.84 -4.65
CA GLU A 79 13.23 13.08 -4.63
C GLU A 79 13.11 11.79 -3.79
N GLU A 80 12.52 11.87 -2.59
CA GLU A 80 12.28 10.69 -1.76
C GLU A 80 11.34 9.67 -2.45
N LEU A 81 10.36 10.15 -3.22
CA LEU A 81 9.48 9.27 -3.99
C LEU A 81 10.22 8.58 -5.12
N ILE A 82 11.08 9.29 -5.85
CA ILE A 82 11.91 8.71 -6.91
C ILE A 82 12.81 7.61 -6.34
N ASP A 83 13.45 7.87 -5.19
CA ASP A 83 14.30 6.89 -4.51
C ASP A 83 13.50 5.66 -4.06
N LEU A 84 12.28 5.86 -3.55
CA LEU A 84 11.39 4.77 -3.15
C LEU A 84 10.92 3.93 -4.35
N GLU A 85 10.58 4.57 -5.46
CA GLU A 85 10.25 3.87 -6.71
C GLU A 85 11.43 3.05 -7.23
N LEU A 86 12.64 3.62 -7.20
CA LEU A 86 13.86 2.91 -7.59
C LEU A 86 14.11 1.70 -6.70
N LEU A 87 13.94 1.86 -5.38
CA LEU A 87 14.05 0.77 -4.42
C LEU A 87 13.09 -0.38 -4.76
N PHE A 88 11.81 -0.09 -5.00
CA PHE A 88 10.82 -1.12 -5.34
C PHE A 88 11.12 -1.80 -6.67
N ARG A 89 11.55 -1.07 -7.70
CA ARG A 89 11.96 -1.67 -8.98
C ARG A 89 13.10 -2.65 -8.81
N VAL A 90 14.17 -2.24 -8.12
CA VAL A 90 15.35 -3.10 -7.87
C VAL A 90 14.93 -4.33 -7.07
N TYR A 91 14.08 -4.14 -6.06
CA TYR A 91 13.54 -5.24 -5.25
C TYR A 91 12.73 -6.24 -6.10
N PHE A 92 11.81 -5.79 -6.95
CA PHE A 92 10.99 -6.69 -7.78
C PHE A 92 11.81 -7.45 -8.82
N ILE A 93 12.83 -6.81 -9.41
CA ILE A 93 13.78 -7.48 -10.31
C ILE A 93 14.53 -8.59 -9.57
N GLY A 94 15.05 -8.28 -8.38
CA GLY A 94 15.74 -9.26 -7.53
C GLY A 94 14.84 -10.41 -7.12
N LEU A 95 13.64 -10.11 -6.60
CA LEU A 95 12.66 -11.11 -6.20
C LEU A 95 12.28 -12.05 -7.35
N THR A 96 12.07 -11.50 -8.54
CA THR A 96 11.76 -12.30 -9.74
C THR A 96 12.86 -13.30 -10.03
N ARG A 97 14.10 -12.80 -10.10
CA ARG A 97 15.26 -13.62 -10.42
C ARG A 97 15.42 -14.75 -9.41
N GLU A 98 15.44 -14.43 -8.12
CA GLU A 98 15.57 -15.42 -7.05
C GLU A 98 14.45 -16.45 -7.12
N THR A 99 13.19 -16.01 -7.25
CA THR A 99 12.04 -16.93 -7.33
C THR A 99 12.15 -17.88 -8.52
N GLN A 100 12.56 -17.39 -9.70
CA GLN A 100 12.74 -18.22 -10.89
C GLN A 100 13.92 -19.18 -10.78
N GLU A 101 15.03 -18.74 -10.17
CA GLU A 101 16.19 -19.60 -9.90
C GLU A 101 15.79 -20.74 -8.93
N TYR A 102 15.11 -20.43 -7.84
CA TYR A 102 14.59 -21.43 -6.89
C TYR A 102 13.57 -22.38 -7.53
N ALA A 103 12.60 -21.86 -8.29
CA ALA A 103 11.62 -22.69 -8.98
C ALA A 103 12.28 -23.68 -9.95
N SER A 104 13.33 -23.24 -10.66
CA SER A 104 14.10 -24.09 -11.56
C SER A 104 14.87 -25.17 -10.83
N GLN A 105 15.54 -24.83 -9.71
CA GLN A 105 16.28 -25.80 -8.88
C GLN A 105 15.36 -26.87 -8.28
N LEU A 106 14.16 -26.47 -7.86
CA LEU A 106 13.17 -27.36 -7.25
C LEU A 106 12.30 -28.08 -8.29
N HIS A 107 12.54 -27.86 -9.59
CA HIS A 107 11.76 -28.40 -10.70
C HIS A 107 10.24 -28.08 -10.60
N PHE A 108 9.88 -26.96 -9.98
CA PHE A 108 8.52 -26.45 -10.01
C PHE A 108 8.23 -25.94 -11.42
N GLY A 109 7.59 -26.79 -12.22
CA GLY A 109 7.14 -26.42 -13.56
C GLY A 109 5.89 -25.55 -13.49
N CYS A 110 6.00 -24.25 -13.79
CA CYS A 110 4.86 -23.45 -14.25
C CYS A 110 4.45 -23.99 -15.64
N LYS A 111 3.68 -25.07 -15.66
CA LYS A 111 3.18 -25.68 -16.90
C LYS A 111 1.99 -24.86 -17.41
N PHE A 112 2.17 -24.25 -18.57
CA PHE A 112 1.08 -23.66 -19.33
C PHE A 112 0.18 -24.78 -19.87
N SER A 113 -1.05 -24.86 -19.37
CA SER A 113 -2.15 -25.44 -20.14
C SER A 113 -2.90 -24.27 -20.79
N PRO A 114 -2.79 -24.07 -22.11
CA PRO A 114 -3.75 -23.22 -22.80
C PRO A 114 -5.11 -23.90 -22.64
N LEU A 115 -6.02 -23.24 -21.93
CA LEU A 115 -7.43 -23.60 -21.98
C LEU A 115 -7.89 -23.40 -23.42
N HIS A 116 -8.14 -24.52 -24.10
CA HIS A 116 -8.87 -24.59 -25.37
C HIS A 116 -10.33 -24.96 -25.08
#